data_AF-A0A4P5YET8-F1
#
_entry.id   AF-A0A4P5YET8-F1
#
_cell.length_a   1.000
_cell.length_b   1.000
_cell.length_c   1.000
_cell.angle_alpha   90.00
_cell.angle_beta   90.00
_cell.angle_gamma   90.00
#
_symmetry.space_group_name_H-M   'P 1'
#
loop_
_entity.id
_entity.type
_entity.pdbx_description
1 polymer ?
#
loop_
_entity_poly.entity_id
_entity_poly.type
_entity_poly.pdbx_seq_one_letter_code
_entity_poly.pdbx_strand_id
1 'polypeptide(L)'
;MVGFTRRQLLGLLATAAIAGCAQPQQADPPLPMGAPLPKAAKQDAPKVDVGDVPATFRVKFETTKGDFVIEVHRDWSPHGAARFYELVKTGFYDDCRFFRVLPGFMAQWGIHGDPSVMKNWRDANISDDRPSGENRQSNVRGMVTFAKSGRPNSRSTQIFANYANNSRLDADGFTPFGQVLSGMEVLERLNSKYGESASGEQGAIQEQGNAFLDQAFPGLDSIKKANFVDSESTSNAGKSDDNKLDETEKP
;
A
#
# COMPACT_ATOMS: atom_id res chain seq x y z
N MET A 1 -35.93 28.71 81.98
CA MET A 1 -36.15 30.06 82.56
C MET A 1 -35.41 31.03 81.67
N VAL A 2 -36.12 32.01 81.09
CA VAL A 2 -35.62 33.21 80.39
C VAL A 2 -34.83 32.92 79.09
N GLY A 3 -35.23 33.31 77.88
CA GLY A 3 -36.07 34.43 77.45
C GLY A 3 -35.19 35.52 76.81
N PHE A 4 -35.71 36.16 75.74
CA PHE A 4 -35.25 37.41 75.11
C PHE A 4 -34.05 37.33 74.15
N THR A 5 -34.00 37.91 72.94
CA THR A 5 -34.95 38.62 72.04
C THR A 5 -34.20 39.00 70.75
N ARG A 6 -34.94 39.14 69.63
CA ARG A 6 -34.83 40.13 68.50
C ARG A 6 -33.41 40.57 68.06
N ARG A 7 -33.06 40.69 66.77
CA ARG A 7 -33.74 41.43 65.68
C ARG A 7 -32.89 41.30 64.40
N GLN A 8 -33.53 41.52 63.26
CA GLN A 8 -33.02 41.49 61.89
C GLN A 8 -31.82 42.43 61.64
N LEU A 9 -30.96 42.09 60.67
CA LEU A 9 -30.67 42.97 59.52
C LEU A 9 -29.98 42.21 58.38
N LEU A 10 -30.44 42.48 57.17
CA LEU A 10 -29.92 42.05 55.88
C LEU A 10 -28.58 42.79 55.61
N GLY A 11 -27.57 42.10 55.11
CA GLY A 11 -26.31 42.72 54.69
C GLY A 11 -25.50 41.80 53.77
N LEU A 12 -25.63 42.01 52.46
CA LEU A 12 -24.71 41.46 51.46
C LEU A 12 -23.33 42.10 51.68
N LEU A 13 -22.30 41.27 51.88
CA LEU A 13 -20.91 41.66 51.59
C LEU A 13 -20.10 40.41 51.27
N ALA A 14 -19.75 40.29 49.99
CA ALA A 14 -18.80 39.33 49.47
C ALA A 14 -17.40 39.63 50.02
N THR A 15 -16.74 38.61 50.56
CA THR A 15 -15.28 38.61 50.75
C THR A 15 -14.73 37.26 50.32
N ALA A 16 -13.74 37.33 49.43
CA ALA A 16 -13.15 36.24 48.70
C ALA A 16 -12.26 35.36 49.60
N ALA A 17 -12.51 34.05 49.59
CA ALA A 17 -11.56 33.05 50.09
C ALA A 17 -10.59 32.68 48.97
N ILE A 18 -9.31 33.00 49.16
CA ILE A 18 -8.22 32.61 48.27
C ILE A 18 -7.88 31.15 48.59
N ALA A 19 -8.59 30.22 47.96
CA ALA A 19 -8.20 28.81 47.94
C ALA A 19 -7.15 28.61 46.85
N GLY A 20 -5.92 28.27 47.26
CA GLY A 20 -4.86 27.85 46.35
C GLY A 20 -5.25 26.56 45.64
N CYS A 21 -5.69 26.67 44.39
CA CYS A 21 -5.78 25.53 43.50
C CYS A 21 -4.36 25.19 43.01
N ALA A 22 -3.82 24.07 43.48
CA ALA A 22 -2.85 23.33 42.69
C ALA A 22 -3.51 23.04 41.32
N GLN A 23 -2.98 23.64 40.26
CA GLN A 23 -3.44 23.35 38.90
C GLN A 23 -3.23 21.85 38.64
N PRO A 24 -4.23 21.15 38.08
CA PRO A 24 -3.98 19.86 37.48
C PRO A 24 -2.91 20.06 36.41
N GLN A 25 -1.80 19.35 36.53
CA GLN A 25 -0.75 19.28 35.54
C GLN A 25 -1.40 18.69 34.27
N GLN A 26 -1.73 19.60 33.36
CA GLN A 26 -2.30 19.29 32.07
C GLN A 26 -1.26 18.45 31.34
N ALA A 27 -1.55 17.16 31.15
CA ALA A 27 -0.74 16.30 30.30
C ALA A 27 -0.65 16.98 28.93
N ASP A 28 0.56 17.05 28.37
CA ASP A 28 0.78 17.60 27.04
C ASP A 28 -0.16 16.93 26.04
N PRO A 29 -0.82 17.70 25.15
CA PRO A 29 -1.65 17.12 24.12
C PRO A 29 -0.79 16.18 23.24
N PRO A 30 -1.32 15.01 22.85
CA PRO A 30 -0.64 14.15 21.88
C PRO A 30 -0.38 14.95 20.60
N LEU A 31 0.83 14.79 20.05
CA LEU A 31 1.27 15.44 18.83
C LEU A 31 0.19 15.32 17.73
N PRO A 32 -0.09 16.38 16.96
CA PRO A 32 -1.04 16.30 15.86
C PRO A 32 -0.52 15.31 14.82
N MET A 33 -1.17 14.14 14.75
CA MET A 33 -1.06 13.28 13.58
C MET A 33 -1.70 14.03 12.40
N GLY A 34 -0.92 14.28 11.36
CA GLY A 34 -1.42 14.93 10.15
C GLY A 34 -0.64 16.16 9.73
N ALA A 35 0.69 16.11 9.75
CA ALA A 35 1.39 16.80 8.66
C ALA A 35 1.00 16.08 7.37
N PRO A 36 0.26 16.72 6.45
CA PRO A 36 -0.05 16.09 5.18
C PRO A 36 1.28 15.78 4.49
N LEU A 37 1.48 14.54 4.07
CA LEU A 37 2.38 14.29 2.96
C LEU A 37 1.96 15.23 1.81
N PRO A 38 2.91 15.82 1.07
CA PRO A 38 2.57 16.76 0.02
C PRO A 38 1.49 16.15 -0.86
N LYS A 39 0.35 16.84 -0.97
CA LYS A 39 -0.72 16.46 -1.88
C LYS A 39 -0.06 16.29 -3.24
N ALA A 40 -0.03 15.06 -3.75
CA ALA A 40 0.26 14.85 -5.16
C ALA A 40 -0.69 15.77 -5.91
N ALA A 41 -0.11 16.71 -6.66
CA ALA A 41 -0.89 17.65 -7.45
C ALA A 41 -1.86 16.86 -8.33
N LYS A 42 -2.99 17.48 -8.71
CA LYS A 42 -3.85 16.98 -9.79
C LYS A 42 -2.97 16.78 -11.03
N GLN A 43 -2.41 15.59 -11.20
CA GLN A 43 -1.63 15.25 -12.36
C GLN A 43 -2.63 14.67 -13.34
N ASP A 44 -2.94 15.47 -14.36
CA ASP A 44 -3.05 14.92 -15.72
C ASP A 44 -1.72 14.19 -15.95
N ALA A 45 -1.61 12.95 -15.48
CA ALA A 45 -0.37 12.19 -15.60
C ALA A 45 -0.11 12.07 -17.11
N PRO A 46 1.01 12.61 -17.62
CA PRO A 46 1.32 12.47 -19.02
C PRO A 46 1.51 10.99 -19.28
N LYS A 47 0.68 10.43 -20.15
CA LYS A 47 0.81 9.05 -20.61
C LYS A 47 2.27 8.82 -21.02
N VAL A 48 2.91 7.82 -20.44
CA VAL A 48 4.26 7.44 -20.85
C VAL A 48 4.15 6.67 -22.15
N ASP A 49 4.85 7.14 -23.18
CA ASP A 49 4.94 6.41 -24.44
C ASP A 49 5.70 5.09 -24.22
N VAL A 50 5.19 3.99 -24.78
CA VAL A 50 5.75 2.65 -24.60
C VAL A 50 7.25 2.60 -24.96
N GLY A 51 7.65 3.39 -25.95
CA GLY A 51 9.05 3.50 -26.42
C GLY A 51 10.02 4.01 -25.36
N ASP A 52 9.56 4.85 -24.44
CA ASP A 52 10.39 5.52 -23.43
C ASP A 52 10.59 4.70 -22.16
N VAL A 53 9.90 3.57 -22.05
CA VAL A 53 9.99 2.65 -20.92
C VAL A 53 11.22 1.75 -21.12
N PRO A 54 12.08 1.57 -20.10
CA PRO A 54 13.21 0.63 -20.19
C PRO A 54 12.75 -0.77 -20.60
N ALA A 55 13.59 -1.52 -21.33
CA ALA A 55 13.29 -2.91 -21.71
C ALA A 55 13.02 -3.80 -20.49
N THR A 56 13.83 -3.61 -19.44
CA THR A 56 13.64 -4.21 -18.12
C THR A 56 13.86 -3.15 -17.06
N PHE A 57 13.09 -3.21 -15.98
CA PHE A 57 13.30 -2.37 -14.80
C PHE A 57 12.81 -3.07 -13.53
N ARG A 58 13.26 -2.60 -12.37
CA ARG A 58 12.90 -3.18 -11.07
C ARG A 58 12.25 -2.16 -10.17
N VAL A 59 11.26 -2.62 -9.41
CA VAL A 59 10.53 -1.81 -8.44
C VAL A 59 10.51 -2.52 -7.11
N LYS A 60 11.05 -1.86 -6.08
CA LYS A 60 10.96 -2.33 -4.69
C LYS A 60 9.70 -1.77 -4.06
N PHE A 61 8.92 -2.66 -3.45
CA PHE A 61 7.77 -2.33 -2.61
C PHE A 61 8.15 -2.53 -1.16
N GLU A 62 8.11 -1.46 -0.39
CA GLU A 62 8.22 -1.49 1.06
C GLU A 62 6.82 -1.66 1.65
N THR A 63 6.61 -2.69 2.47
CA THR A 63 5.27 -2.99 3.01
C THR A 63 5.27 -3.05 4.54
N THR A 64 4.09 -3.27 5.12
CA THR A 64 3.93 -3.63 6.54
C THR A 64 4.50 -5.02 6.89
N LYS A 65 4.80 -5.87 5.91
CA LYS A 65 5.32 -7.24 6.11
C LYS A 65 6.79 -7.45 5.69
N GLY A 66 7.44 -6.39 5.23
CA GLY A 66 8.80 -6.40 4.67
C GLY A 66 8.84 -5.91 3.23
N ASP A 67 9.97 -6.12 2.57
CA ASP A 67 10.21 -5.60 1.22
C ASP A 67 10.16 -6.73 0.18
N PHE A 68 9.57 -6.45 -0.98
CA PHE A 68 9.66 -7.33 -2.14
C PHE A 68 10.03 -6.53 -3.40
N VAL A 69 10.59 -7.20 -4.39
CA VAL A 69 11.02 -6.58 -5.65
C VAL A 69 10.32 -7.26 -6.81
N ILE A 70 9.72 -6.46 -7.69
CA ILE A 70 9.21 -6.91 -8.99
C ILE A 70 10.21 -6.51 -10.06
N GLU A 71 10.61 -7.47 -10.90
CA GLU A 71 11.29 -7.23 -12.17
C GLU A 71 10.26 -7.24 -13.30
N VAL A 72 10.24 -6.19 -14.11
CA VAL A 72 9.30 -5.98 -15.20
C VAL A 72 10.02 -6.10 -16.53
N HIS A 73 9.38 -6.76 -17.49
CA HIS A 73 9.90 -6.95 -18.85
C HIS A 73 8.90 -6.37 -19.85
N ARG A 74 9.34 -5.37 -20.62
CA ARG A 74 8.48 -4.62 -21.54
C ARG A 74 7.99 -5.47 -22.70
N ASP A 75 8.78 -6.41 -23.18
CA ASP A 75 8.43 -7.33 -24.27
C ASP A 75 7.33 -8.34 -23.89
N TRP A 76 7.17 -8.67 -22.60
CA TRP A 76 6.10 -9.55 -22.11
C TRP A 76 4.73 -8.89 -22.15
N SER A 77 4.64 -7.59 -21.85
CA SER A 77 3.38 -6.84 -21.88
C SER A 77 3.69 -5.35 -22.07
N PRO A 78 3.88 -4.86 -23.32
CA PRO A 78 4.32 -3.49 -23.55
C PRO A 78 3.41 -2.42 -22.95
N HIS A 79 2.09 -2.55 -23.11
CA HIS A 79 1.14 -1.61 -22.52
C HIS A 79 1.06 -1.73 -20.99
N GLY A 80 1.12 -2.96 -20.47
CA GLY A 80 1.16 -3.22 -19.03
C GLY A 80 2.40 -2.65 -18.35
N ALA A 81 3.58 -2.88 -18.92
CA ALA A 81 4.86 -2.37 -18.42
C ALA A 81 4.89 -0.84 -18.43
N ALA A 82 4.42 -0.21 -19.51
CA ALA A 82 4.35 1.25 -19.59
C ALA A 82 3.40 1.85 -18.54
N ARG A 83 2.22 1.25 -18.36
CA ARG A 83 1.29 1.66 -17.32
C ARG A 83 1.88 1.50 -15.93
N PHE A 84 2.49 0.35 -15.64
CA PHE A 84 3.11 0.12 -14.34
C PHE A 84 4.24 1.12 -14.05
N TYR A 85 5.06 1.43 -15.06
CA TYR A 85 6.12 2.43 -14.97
C TYR A 85 5.56 3.83 -14.64
N GLU A 86 4.48 4.24 -15.30
CA GLU A 86 3.77 5.50 -15.05
C GLU A 86 3.21 5.57 -13.61
N LEU A 87 2.56 4.50 -13.14
CA LEU A 87 2.00 4.41 -11.79
C LEU A 87 3.09 4.50 -10.72
N VAL A 88 4.24 3.83 -10.93
CA VAL A 88 5.36 3.90 -9.99
C VAL A 88 6.01 5.30 -10.01
N LYS A 89 6.19 5.90 -11.18
CA LYS A 89 6.73 7.27 -11.30
C LYS A 89 5.88 8.32 -10.58
N THR A 90 4.58 8.14 -10.55
CA THR A 90 3.63 9.06 -9.90
C THR A 90 3.41 8.74 -8.43
N GLY A 91 4.06 7.70 -7.88
CA GLY A 91 3.86 7.26 -6.50
C GLY A 91 2.48 6.64 -6.26
N PHE A 92 1.77 6.20 -7.30
CA PHE A 92 0.38 5.73 -7.21
C PHE A 92 0.20 4.56 -6.22
N TYR A 93 1.20 3.70 -6.08
CA TYR A 93 1.11 2.56 -5.19
C TYR A 93 1.41 2.89 -3.72
N ASP A 94 1.86 4.11 -3.42
CA ASP A 94 2.13 4.53 -2.05
C ASP A 94 0.81 4.56 -1.26
N ASP A 95 0.84 4.01 -0.04
CA ASP A 95 -0.32 3.83 0.83
C ASP A 95 -1.46 2.94 0.27
N CYS A 96 -1.26 2.23 -0.85
CA CYS A 96 -2.23 1.25 -1.33
C CYS A 96 -2.34 0.05 -0.37
N ARG A 97 -3.55 -0.51 -0.24
CA ARG A 97 -3.80 -1.74 0.53
C ARG A 97 -3.83 -2.99 -0.34
N PHE A 98 -3.41 -4.13 0.22
CA PHE A 98 -3.64 -5.45 -0.36
C PHE A 98 -5.08 -5.90 -0.05
N PHE A 99 -6.05 -5.36 -0.78
CA PHE A 99 -7.48 -5.54 -0.48
C PHE A 99 -8.03 -6.93 -0.79
N ARG A 100 -7.27 -7.81 -1.46
CA ARG A 100 -7.66 -9.19 -1.70
C ARG A 100 -6.44 -10.11 -1.64
N VAL A 101 -6.39 -10.96 -0.63
CA VAL A 101 -5.28 -11.89 -0.38
C VAL A 101 -5.86 -13.28 -0.21
N LEU A 102 -5.54 -14.18 -1.14
CA LEU A 102 -6.07 -15.54 -1.19
C LEU A 102 -4.91 -16.54 -1.19
N PRO A 103 -4.61 -17.18 -0.03
CA PRO A 103 -3.58 -18.19 0.07
C PRO A 103 -3.75 -19.29 -0.99
N GLY A 104 -2.64 -19.69 -1.62
CA GLY A 104 -2.67 -20.67 -2.72
C GLY A 104 -3.21 -20.14 -4.06
N PHE A 105 -3.60 -18.86 -4.13
CA PHE A 105 -4.01 -18.23 -5.38
C PHE A 105 -3.17 -16.99 -5.70
N MET A 106 -3.40 -15.86 -5.03
CA MET A 106 -2.74 -14.58 -5.34
C MET A 106 -2.99 -13.53 -4.24
N ALA A 107 -2.22 -12.45 -4.29
CA ALA A 107 -2.56 -11.18 -3.63
C ALA A 107 -2.72 -10.07 -4.66
N GLN A 108 -3.74 -9.23 -4.48
CA GLN A 108 -4.15 -8.16 -5.37
C GLN A 108 -4.19 -6.82 -4.65
N TRP A 109 -3.73 -5.78 -5.34
CA TRP A 109 -3.69 -4.39 -4.88
C TRP A 109 -3.84 -3.43 -6.07
N GLY A 110 -3.70 -2.12 -5.82
CA GLY A 110 -3.70 -1.09 -6.87
C GLY A 110 -5.02 -0.32 -7.02
N ILE A 111 -5.78 -0.19 -5.93
CA ILE A 111 -6.77 0.89 -5.76
C ILE A 111 -6.13 1.92 -4.83
N HIS A 112 -5.98 3.15 -5.29
CA HIS A 112 -5.31 4.21 -4.53
C HIS A 112 -6.13 4.56 -3.27
N GLY A 113 -5.44 4.79 -2.15
CA GLY A 113 -6.07 5.17 -0.89
C GLY A 113 -6.68 6.57 -0.84
N ASP A 114 -6.48 7.38 -1.88
CA ASP A 114 -6.99 8.74 -2.00
C ASP A 114 -8.00 8.75 -3.15
N PRO A 115 -9.30 8.96 -2.86
CA PRO A 115 -10.34 8.97 -3.89
C PRO A 115 -10.11 10.01 -4.99
N SER A 116 -9.47 11.13 -4.67
CA SER A 116 -9.20 12.18 -5.65
C SER A 116 -8.13 11.77 -6.67
N VAL A 117 -7.14 10.99 -6.25
CA VAL A 117 -6.16 10.36 -7.14
C VAL A 117 -6.82 9.23 -7.90
N MET A 118 -7.51 8.31 -7.21
CA MET A 118 -8.15 7.15 -7.83
C MET A 118 -9.13 7.54 -8.94
N LYS A 119 -9.87 8.64 -8.78
CA LYS A 119 -10.81 9.16 -9.79
C LYS A 119 -10.16 9.41 -11.15
N ASN A 120 -8.91 9.87 -11.19
CA ASN A 120 -8.21 10.15 -12.45
C ASN A 120 -7.84 8.87 -13.21
N TRP A 121 -7.78 7.73 -12.52
CA TRP A 121 -7.36 6.45 -13.06
C TRP A 121 -8.50 5.48 -13.36
N ARG A 122 -9.70 5.73 -12.82
CA ARG A 122 -10.86 4.84 -12.91
C ARG A 122 -11.22 4.47 -14.35
N ASP A 123 -11.16 5.46 -15.24
CA ASP A 123 -11.56 5.32 -16.65
C ASP A 123 -10.34 5.29 -17.59
N ALA A 124 -9.12 5.29 -17.04
CA ALA A 124 -7.87 5.31 -17.77
C ALA A 124 -7.44 3.91 -18.23
N ASN A 125 -8.27 3.21 -19.00
CA ASN A 125 -7.96 1.85 -19.42
C ASN A 125 -6.82 1.78 -20.47
N ILE A 126 -6.11 0.65 -20.50
CA ILE A 126 -5.08 0.34 -21.51
C ILE A 126 -5.52 -0.77 -22.46
N SER A 127 -4.96 -0.75 -23.68
CA SER A 127 -5.13 -1.82 -24.67
C SER A 127 -4.62 -3.15 -24.13
N ASP A 128 -5.23 -4.27 -24.51
CA ASP A 128 -4.77 -5.62 -24.14
C ASP A 128 -3.45 -5.98 -24.84
N ASP A 129 -2.55 -6.69 -24.13
CA ASP A 129 -1.32 -7.24 -24.69
C ASP A 129 -1.50 -8.73 -24.99
N ARG A 130 -1.04 -9.17 -26.17
CA ARG A 130 -1.07 -10.58 -26.60
C ARG A 130 0.30 -11.00 -27.16
N PRO A 131 1.33 -11.11 -26.30
CA PRO A 131 2.65 -11.57 -26.72
C PRO A 131 2.59 -13.01 -27.25
N SER A 132 3.55 -13.37 -28.09
CA SER A 132 3.69 -14.71 -28.67
C SER A 132 5.14 -15.18 -28.60
N GLY A 133 5.37 -16.47 -28.86
CA GLY A 133 6.71 -17.05 -28.81
C GLY A 133 7.33 -16.96 -27.42
N GLU A 134 8.62 -16.61 -27.36
CA GLU A 134 9.41 -16.48 -26.14
C GLU A 134 8.92 -15.38 -25.18
N ASN A 135 8.21 -14.38 -25.69
CA ASN A 135 7.67 -13.29 -24.88
C ASN A 135 6.35 -13.66 -24.19
N ARG A 136 5.73 -14.79 -24.57
CA ARG A 136 4.49 -15.24 -23.95
C ARG A 136 4.79 -15.92 -22.62
N GLN A 137 4.47 -15.22 -21.54
CA GLN A 137 4.55 -15.74 -20.19
C GLN A 137 3.24 -16.35 -19.70
N SER A 138 3.33 -17.24 -18.71
CA SER A 138 2.20 -17.91 -18.06
C SER A 138 2.03 -17.44 -16.62
N ASN A 139 0.80 -17.41 -16.09
CA ASN A 139 0.52 -17.04 -14.69
C ASN A 139 0.95 -18.13 -13.69
N VAL A 140 2.24 -18.40 -13.60
CA VAL A 140 2.83 -19.29 -12.59
C VAL A 140 3.21 -18.53 -11.33
N ARG A 141 3.58 -19.24 -10.26
CA ARG A 141 4.00 -18.64 -8.98
C ARG A 141 5.06 -17.55 -9.20
N GLY A 142 4.88 -16.40 -8.56
CA GLY A 142 5.76 -15.24 -8.64
C GLY A 142 5.45 -14.29 -9.80
N MET A 143 4.67 -14.70 -10.80
CA MET A 143 4.33 -13.82 -11.91
C MET A 143 3.34 -12.73 -11.48
N VAL A 144 3.51 -11.55 -12.04
CA VAL A 144 2.71 -10.35 -11.74
C VAL A 144 1.94 -9.93 -12.98
N THR A 145 0.64 -9.72 -12.79
CA THR A 145 -0.31 -9.49 -13.88
C THR A 145 -1.31 -8.40 -13.51
N PHE A 146 -1.74 -7.60 -14.48
CA PHE A 146 -2.85 -6.66 -14.30
C PHE A 146 -4.17 -7.41 -14.17
N ALA A 147 -4.98 -7.00 -13.19
CA ALA A 147 -6.37 -7.41 -13.11
C ALA A 147 -7.19 -6.74 -14.23
N LYS A 148 -8.23 -7.44 -14.69
CA LYS A 148 -9.18 -6.96 -15.69
C LYS A 148 -10.58 -7.48 -15.42
N SER A 149 -11.57 -6.80 -15.98
CA SER A 149 -12.91 -7.34 -16.11
C SER A 149 -12.97 -8.38 -17.24
N GLY A 150 -14.14 -8.97 -17.50
CA GLY A 150 -14.37 -9.80 -18.69
C GLY A 150 -14.32 -9.03 -20.02
N ARG A 151 -14.34 -7.69 -19.99
CA ARG A 151 -14.36 -6.86 -21.21
C ARG A 151 -12.94 -6.65 -21.78
N PRO A 152 -12.80 -6.54 -23.12
CA PRO A 152 -11.54 -6.13 -23.74
C PRO A 152 -11.05 -4.78 -23.20
N ASN A 153 -9.74 -4.58 -23.18
CA ASN A 153 -9.08 -3.31 -22.82
C ASN A 153 -9.61 -2.73 -21.49
N SER A 154 -9.70 -3.57 -20.45
CA SER A 154 -10.26 -3.17 -19.14
C SER A 154 -9.24 -3.20 -18.01
N ARG A 155 -7.95 -3.35 -18.35
CA ARG A 155 -6.84 -3.19 -17.40
C ARG A 155 -6.65 -1.69 -17.12
N SER A 156 -6.39 -1.33 -15.86
CA SER A 156 -6.07 0.05 -15.49
C SER A 156 -4.92 0.13 -14.49
N THR A 157 -5.17 -0.05 -13.18
CA THR A 157 -4.16 0.15 -12.12
C THR A 157 -3.95 -1.05 -11.22
N GLN A 158 -4.96 -1.91 -11.13
CA GLN A 158 -4.95 -3.05 -10.23
C GLN A 158 -4.07 -4.17 -10.79
N ILE A 159 -3.21 -4.73 -9.94
CA ILE A 159 -2.31 -5.82 -10.27
C ILE A 159 -2.38 -6.89 -9.18
N PHE A 160 -1.96 -8.10 -9.52
CA PHE A 160 -1.83 -9.20 -8.57
C PHE A 160 -0.54 -9.98 -8.79
N ALA A 161 -0.02 -10.56 -7.70
CA ALA A 161 1.10 -11.51 -7.71
C ALA A 161 0.58 -12.92 -7.45
N ASN A 162 0.99 -13.87 -8.28
CA ASN A 162 0.56 -15.27 -8.20
C ASN A 162 1.29 -16.01 -7.06
N TYR A 163 0.54 -16.65 -6.16
CA TYR A 163 1.10 -17.53 -5.11
C TYR A 163 1.30 -18.97 -5.58
N ALA A 164 0.58 -19.39 -6.62
CA ALA A 164 0.61 -20.74 -7.15
C ALA A 164 0.56 -20.74 -8.67
N ASN A 165 0.49 -21.93 -9.27
CA ASN A 165 0.22 -22.07 -10.69
C ASN A 165 -1.25 -21.71 -11.00
N ASN A 166 -1.42 -20.60 -11.71
CA ASN A 166 -2.68 -20.08 -12.19
C ASN A 166 -2.72 -19.95 -13.73
N SER A 167 -1.98 -20.78 -14.48
CA SER A 167 -1.95 -20.76 -15.95
C SER A 167 -3.33 -20.85 -16.62
N ARG A 168 -4.38 -21.29 -15.89
CA ARG A 168 -5.78 -21.20 -16.34
C ARG A 168 -6.20 -19.77 -16.73
N LEU A 169 -5.62 -18.75 -16.09
CA LEU A 169 -5.90 -17.33 -16.37
C LEU A 169 -5.33 -16.88 -17.72
N ASP A 170 -4.36 -17.60 -18.29
CA ASP A 170 -3.73 -17.24 -19.56
C ASP A 170 -4.76 -17.24 -20.70
N ALA A 171 -5.72 -18.17 -20.66
CA ALA A 171 -6.79 -18.27 -21.65
C ALA A 171 -7.75 -17.07 -21.60
N ASP A 172 -7.89 -16.42 -20.44
CA ASP A 172 -8.77 -15.27 -20.20
C ASP A 172 -8.08 -13.91 -20.49
N GLY A 173 -6.84 -13.96 -21.01
CA GLY A 173 -6.07 -12.78 -21.40
C GLY A 173 -5.42 -12.04 -20.24
N PHE A 174 -5.16 -12.72 -19.11
CA PHE A 174 -4.34 -12.18 -18.03
C PHE A 174 -2.87 -12.31 -18.41
N THR A 175 -2.31 -11.29 -19.06
CA THR A 175 -0.92 -11.30 -19.57
C THR A 175 0.06 -10.85 -18.48
N PRO A 176 1.00 -11.71 -18.02
CA PRO A 176 2.03 -11.29 -17.08
C PRO A 176 2.94 -10.22 -17.69
N PHE A 177 3.32 -9.23 -16.89
CA PHE A 177 4.23 -8.15 -17.29
C PHE A 177 5.53 -8.14 -16.48
N GLY A 178 5.58 -8.90 -15.39
CA GLY A 178 6.75 -8.99 -14.54
C GLY A 178 6.69 -10.19 -13.62
N GLN A 179 7.70 -10.31 -12.77
CA GLN A 179 7.87 -11.38 -11.80
C GLN A 179 8.43 -10.84 -10.49
N VAL A 180 8.05 -11.44 -9.36
CA VAL A 180 8.66 -11.16 -8.07
C VAL A 180 10.06 -11.77 -8.07
N LEU A 181 11.07 -10.91 -8.06
CA LEU A 181 12.48 -11.29 -8.04
C LEU A 181 12.96 -11.68 -6.64
N SER A 182 12.46 -11.01 -5.60
CA SER A 182 12.76 -11.29 -4.19
C SER A 182 11.59 -10.90 -3.30
N GLY A 183 11.48 -11.51 -2.12
CA GLY A 183 10.41 -11.19 -1.16
C GLY A 183 9.09 -11.92 -1.43
N MET A 184 9.11 -13.09 -2.05
CA MET A 184 7.88 -13.91 -2.20
C MET A 184 7.30 -14.29 -0.83
N GLU A 185 8.17 -14.59 0.13
CA GLU A 185 7.80 -14.88 1.52
C GLU A 185 7.20 -13.67 2.25
N VAL A 186 7.49 -12.44 1.81
CA VAL A 186 6.83 -11.22 2.32
C VAL A 186 5.38 -11.19 1.88
N LEU A 187 5.12 -11.44 0.60
CA LEU A 187 3.75 -11.51 0.09
C LEU A 187 2.96 -12.63 0.79
N GLU A 188 3.54 -13.80 0.99
CA GLU A 188 2.88 -14.91 1.67
C GLU A 188 2.52 -14.64 3.13
N ARG A 189 3.15 -13.65 3.77
CA ARG A 189 2.81 -13.20 5.13
C ARG A 189 1.72 -12.13 5.18
N LEU A 190 1.23 -11.65 4.03
CA LEU A 190 0.14 -10.69 3.98
C LEU A 190 -1.13 -11.26 4.63
N ASN A 191 -1.85 -10.41 5.34
CA ASN A 191 -3.03 -10.79 6.10
C ASN A 191 -4.17 -11.23 5.17
N SER A 192 -4.47 -12.53 5.17
CA SER A 192 -5.55 -13.12 4.39
C SER A 192 -6.89 -13.19 5.12
N LYS A 193 -7.01 -12.66 6.35
CA LYS A 193 -8.24 -12.75 7.17
C LYS A 193 -9.49 -12.29 6.42
N TYR A 194 -9.37 -11.30 5.55
CA TYR A 194 -10.49 -10.70 4.82
C TYR A 194 -10.78 -11.36 3.47
N GLY A 195 -9.91 -12.25 2.98
CA GLY A 195 -10.11 -12.98 1.72
C GLY A 195 -10.57 -12.09 0.56
N GLU A 196 -11.82 -12.27 0.15
CA GLU A 196 -12.47 -11.50 -0.93
C GLU A 196 -13.40 -10.38 -0.43
N SER A 197 -13.65 -10.26 0.88
CA SER A 197 -14.67 -9.37 1.43
C SER A 197 -14.45 -7.90 1.02
N ALA A 198 -13.22 -7.38 1.16
CA ALA A 198 -12.92 -6.01 0.72
C ALA A 198 -12.99 -5.85 -0.81
N SER A 199 -12.74 -6.91 -1.59
CA SER A 199 -12.96 -6.88 -3.04
C SER A 199 -14.44 -6.81 -3.44
N GLY A 200 -15.37 -7.20 -2.57
CA GLY A 200 -16.80 -6.96 -2.77
C GLY A 200 -17.16 -5.48 -2.70
N GLU A 201 -16.32 -4.68 -2.05
CA GLU A 201 -16.56 -3.26 -1.73
C GLU A 201 -15.70 -2.31 -2.58
N GLN A 202 -15.21 -2.74 -3.75
CA GLN A 202 -14.32 -1.90 -4.58
C GLN A 202 -14.90 -0.53 -4.93
N GLY A 203 -16.23 -0.41 -5.07
CA GLY A 203 -16.90 0.87 -5.26
C GLY A 203 -16.65 1.81 -4.07
N ALA A 204 -16.89 1.33 -2.85
CA ALA A 204 -16.62 2.09 -1.62
C ALA A 204 -15.12 2.39 -1.46
N ILE A 205 -14.23 1.45 -1.80
CA ILE A 205 -12.78 1.70 -1.77
C ILE A 205 -12.41 2.84 -2.74
N GLN A 206 -12.97 2.86 -3.96
CA GLN A 206 -12.67 3.92 -4.93
C GLN A 206 -13.24 5.28 -4.52
N GLU A 207 -14.42 5.30 -3.89
CA GLU A 207 -15.11 6.54 -3.50
C GLU A 207 -14.61 7.14 -2.19
N GLN A 208 -14.21 6.30 -1.24
CA GLN A 208 -13.88 6.70 0.14
C GLN A 208 -12.42 6.39 0.52
N GLY A 209 -11.71 5.58 -0.26
CA GLY A 209 -10.28 5.35 -0.11
C GLY A 209 -9.93 4.59 1.17
N ASN A 210 -8.76 4.92 1.71
CA ASN A 210 -8.24 4.27 2.92
C ASN A 210 -9.09 4.56 4.16
N ALA A 211 -9.82 5.68 4.23
CA ALA A 211 -10.71 5.95 5.35
C ALA A 211 -11.78 4.85 5.53
N PHE A 212 -12.34 4.35 4.42
CA PHE A 212 -13.25 3.22 4.44
C PHE A 212 -12.54 1.92 4.82
N LEU A 213 -11.37 1.65 4.21
CA LEU A 213 -10.62 0.42 4.48
C LEU A 213 -10.14 0.33 5.93
N ASP A 214 -9.68 1.42 6.52
CA ASP A 214 -9.21 1.46 7.91
C ASP A 214 -10.37 1.23 8.90
N GLN A 215 -11.60 1.65 8.56
CA GLN A 215 -12.78 1.40 9.37
C GLN A 215 -13.31 -0.03 9.21
N ALA A 216 -13.49 -0.50 7.97
CA ALA A 216 -14.15 -1.77 7.67
C ALA A 216 -13.18 -2.97 7.74
N PHE A 217 -11.90 -2.74 7.45
CA PHE A 217 -10.88 -3.77 7.30
C PHE A 217 -9.53 -3.35 7.94
N PRO A 218 -9.50 -2.99 9.24
CA PRO A 218 -8.33 -2.38 9.91
C PRO A 218 -7.05 -3.23 9.91
N GLY A 219 -7.15 -4.52 9.60
CA GLY A 219 -5.99 -5.43 9.55
C GLY A 219 -5.35 -5.58 8.18
N LEU A 220 -5.81 -4.87 7.13
CA LEU A 220 -5.21 -4.97 5.81
C LEU A 220 -3.77 -4.46 5.83
N ASP A 221 -2.88 -5.22 5.19
CA ASP A 221 -1.51 -4.80 4.96
C ASP A 221 -1.42 -3.73 3.87
N SER A 222 -0.40 -2.89 3.96
CA SER A 222 -0.22 -1.74 3.07
C SER A 222 1.17 -1.67 2.46
N ILE A 223 1.22 -1.03 1.29
CA ILE A 223 2.44 -0.56 0.66
C ILE A 223 2.76 0.79 1.30
N LYS A 224 3.94 0.90 1.92
CA LYS A 224 4.47 2.17 2.42
C LYS A 224 5.04 3.00 1.29
N LYS A 225 5.75 2.35 0.38
CA LYS A 225 6.37 3.01 -0.77
C LYS A 225 6.67 2.04 -1.91
N ALA A 226 6.54 2.50 -3.15
CA ALA A 226 7.04 1.80 -4.33
C ALA A 226 8.05 2.67 -5.09
N ASN A 227 9.28 2.19 -5.27
CA ASN A 227 10.32 2.96 -5.98
C ASN A 227 11.13 2.09 -6.94
N PHE A 228 11.61 2.71 -8.01
CA PHE A 228 12.62 2.12 -8.88
C PHE A 228 13.90 1.82 -8.10
N VAL A 229 14.51 0.69 -8.42
CA VAL A 229 15.81 0.27 -7.87
C VAL A 229 16.71 -0.20 -9.00
N ASP A 230 18.02 -0.05 -8.80
CA ASP A 230 19.01 -0.46 -9.78
C ASP A 230 19.07 -1.99 -9.90
N SER A 231 19.50 -2.47 -11.07
CA SER A 231 19.66 -3.91 -11.33
C SER A 231 20.78 -4.57 -10.51
N GLU A 232 21.63 -3.81 -9.83
CA GLU A 232 22.74 -4.34 -9.03
C GLU A 232 22.46 -4.43 -7.51
N SER A 233 21.43 -3.74 -7.02
CA SER A 233 21.23 -3.53 -5.58
C SER A 233 20.62 -4.73 -4.82
N THR A 234 20.29 -5.83 -5.48
CA THR A 234 19.64 -7.00 -4.86
C THR A 234 20.61 -8.05 -4.29
N SER A 235 21.93 -7.80 -4.34
CA SER A 235 22.95 -8.79 -3.92
C SER A 235 23.35 -8.74 -2.44
N ASN A 236 22.93 -7.73 -1.66
CA ASN A 236 23.54 -7.45 -0.35
C ASN A 236 22.68 -7.72 0.90
N ALA A 237 21.53 -8.39 0.79
CA ALA A 237 20.65 -8.66 1.94
C ALA A 237 20.82 -10.07 2.55
N GLY A 238 22.00 -10.72 2.40
CA GLY A 238 22.16 -12.13 2.78
C GLY A 238 23.57 -12.62 3.12
N LYS A 239 24.48 -11.76 3.59
CA LYS A 239 25.73 -12.22 4.22
C LYS A 239 25.81 -11.66 5.63
N SER A 240 25.37 -12.47 6.59
CA SER A 240 25.77 -12.35 7.99
C SER A 240 27.27 -12.63 8.08
N ASP A 241 28.01 -11.63 8.56
CA ASP A 241 29.42 -11.71 8.92
C ASP A 241 29.61 -12.67 10.10
N ASP A 242 29.83 -13.94 9.83
CA ASP A 242 30.34 -14.90 10.82
C ASP A 242 31.54 -15.65 10.22
N ASN A 243 32.72 -15.04 10.32
CA ASN A 243 33.92 -15.82 10.66
C ASN A 243 34.99 -14.93 11.28
N LYS A 244 34.98 -14.81 12.61
CA LYS A 244 36.14 -14.39 13.39
C LYS A 244 36.23 -15.26 14.65
N LEU A 245 36.97 -16.36 14.53
CA LEU A 245 37.56 -17.12 15.63
C LEU A 245 39.04 -17.23 15.24
N ASP A 246 39.92 -16.35 15.73
CA ASP A 246 40.61 -16.41 17.03
C ASP A 246 41.22 -17.79 17.31
N GLU A 247 42.45 -17.97 16.83
CA GLU A 247 43.38 -18.98 17.35
C GLU A 247 44.47 -18.28 18.14
N THR A 248 44.36 -18.37 19.47
CA THR A 248 45.46 -18.11 20.42
C THR A 248 45.85 -19.41 21.13
N GLU A 249 47.08 -19.82 20.86
CA GLU A 249 48.07 -20.50 21.72
C GLU A 249 47.75 -21.76 22.56
N LYS A 250 48.42 -22.86 22.15
CA LYS A 250 49.44 -23.65 22.89
C LYS A 250 49.01 -24.64 24.01
N PRO A 251 49.82 -25.68 24.31
CA PRO A 251 51.27 -25.65 24.64
C PRO A 251 52.22 -26.33 23.64
#